data_AF-A0A4R4KWW1-F1
#
_entry.id   AF-A0A4R4KWW1-F1
#
_cell.length_a   1.000
_cell.length_b   1.000
_cell.length_c   1.000
_cell.angle_alpha   90.00
_cell.angle_beta   90.00
_cell.angle_gamma   90.00
#
_symmetry.space_group_name_H-M   'P 1'
#
loop_
_entity.id
_entity.type
_entity.pdbx_description
1 polymer ?
#
loop_
_entity_poly.entity_id
_entity_poly.type
_entity_poly.pdbx_seq_one_letter_code
_entity_poly.pdbx_strand_id
1 'polypeptide(L)'
;MAPLEPARRRPGHRTHRVAVLFVTLVAGLFALPGVAVAAPAAQLNAADMALLVGVRLAGLWEMPAGVMAAERGQSPRVREIGAEIARQHEQLDLLCVEAANKLGAILPSDATAEQKGWLGEMQEATGAQFDQIFVTRLRIAHGNIFPVIGAVRAATRDATVRKLADDANKFVTDHMSMLESTGLVRWNQMPPAAIPPAQSNSLVAAAQAGTPVTPAVSVGTTIVWVVFLGALGVGGWTTWRIMRRN
;
A
#
# COMPACT_ATOMS: atom_id res chain seq x y z
N MET A 1 -37.50 64.60 2.09
CA MET A 1 -38.90 64.87 2.42
C MET A 1 -39.77 64.05 1.47
N ALA A 2 -40.32 62.94 1.96
CA ALA A 2 -41.26 62.11 1.21
C ALA A 2 -42.68 62.61 1.48
N PRO A 3 -43.59 62.50 0.50
CA PRO A 3 -45.00 62.43 0.81
C PRO A 3 -45.69 61.20 0.19
N LEU A 4 -46.29 60.43 1.09
CA LEU A 4 -47.68 59.98 1.09
C LEU A 4 -48.22 59.16 -0.11
N GLU A 5 -48.44 57.88 0.16
CA GLU A 5 -49.43 57.02 -0.51
C GLU A 5 -50.85 57.61 -0.34
N PRO A 6 -51.78 57.40 -1.30
CA PRO A 6 -53.03 56.76 -0.86
C PRO A 6 -53.75 55.84 -1.88
N ALA A 7 -54.36 54.81 -1.27
CA ALA A 7 -55.75 54.38 -1.41
C ALA A 7 -56.26 53.64 -2.67
N ARG A 8 -56.37 52.30 -2.48
CA ARG A 8 -57.61 51.50 -2.48
C ARG A 8 -58.59 51.66 -3.67
N ARG A 9 -58.70 50.59 -4.46
CA ARG A 9 -59.98 50.09 -5.00
C ARG A 9 -60.22 48.64 -4.51
N ARG A 10 -61.40 48.40 -3.95
CA ARG A 10 -62.05 47.08 -3.69
C ARG A 10 -63.29 47.00 -4.62
N PRO A 11 -64.10 45.92 -4.66
CA PRO A 11 -63.79 44.49 -4.75
C PRO A 11 -64.59 43.79 -5.88
N GLY A 12 -64.12 42.67 -6.41
CA GLY A 12 -64.89 41.76 -7.28
C GLY A 12 -64.96 40.38 -6.65
N HIS A 13 -66.15 39.97 -6.24
CA HIS A 13 -66.43 38.75 -5.49
C HIS A 13 -66.55 37.50 -6.39
N ARG A 14 -66.07 36.38 -5.82
CA ARG A 14 -66.53 34.97 -6.04
C ARG A 14 -66.17 34.39 -7.41
N THR A 15 -65.44 33.28 -7.47
CA THR A 15 -65.92 31.98 -6.97
C THR A 15 -64.79 31.09 -6.45
N HIS A 16 -65.02 30.52 -5.27
CA HIS A 16 -64.23 29.44 -4.70
C HIS A 16 -64.56 28.14 -5.43
N ARG A 17 -63.54 27.45 -5.95
CA ARG A 17 -63.60 26.00 -6.12
C ARG A 17 -62.46 25.39 -5.32
N VAL A 18 -62.80 25.09 -4.07
CA VAL A 18 -62.13 24.11 -3.24
C VAL A 18 -62.28 22.76 -3.93
N ALA A 19 -61.15 22.10 -4.21
CA ALA A 19 -61.11 20.66 -4.42
C ALA A 19 -59.89 20.13 -3.65
N VAL A 20 -60.11 19.91 -2.36
CA VAL A 20 -59.32 18.97 -1.55
C VAL A 20 -59.98 17.61 -1.75
N LEU A 21 -59.21 16.60 -2.18
CA LEU A 21 -59.56 15.20 -1.95
C LEU A 21 -58.30 14.36 -1.75
N PHE A 22 -58.08 14.09 -0.46
CA PHE A 22 -57.58 12.89 0.21
C PHE A 22 -56.59 11.94 -0.50
N VAL A 23 -55.47 11.76 0.21
CA VAL A 23 -54.50 10.67 0.18
C VAL A 23 -55.16 9.31 0.30
N THR A 24 -54.78 8.36 -0.57
CA THR A 24 -54.73 6.93 -0.24
C THR A 24 -53.34 6.37 -0.55
N LEU A 25 -52.68 5.94 0.51
CA LEU A 25 -51.42 5.19 0.55
C LEU A 25 -51.64 3.79 -0.07
N VAL A 26 -50.86 3.43 -1.09
CA VAL A 26 -50.51 2.02 -1.34
C VAL A 26 -49.00 1.93 -1.42
N ALA A 27 -48.39 1.53 -0.31
CA ALA A 27 -47.05 0.99 -0.26
C ALA A 27 -47.07 -0.35 -1.00
N GLY A 28 -46.85 -0.31 -2.32
CA GLY A 28 -46.60 -1.48 -3.15
C GLY A 28 -45.12 -1.84 -3.07
N LEU A 29 -44.77 -2.69 -2.11
CA LEU A 29 -43.48 -3.35 -2.00
C LEU A 29 -43.33 -4.36 -3.15
N PHE A 30 -42.97 -3.89 -4.35
CA PHE A 30 -42.41 -4.77 -5.38
C PHE A 30 -40.90 -4.88 -5.15
N ALA A 31 -40.52 -5.78 -4.25
CA ALA A 31 -39.19 -6.38 -4.31
C ALA A 31 -39.17 -7.26 -5.57
N LEU A 32 -38.65 -6.72 -6.67
CA LEU A 32 -38.25 -7.56 -7.80
C LEU A 32 -37.08 -8.43 -7.32
N PRO A 33 -37.21 -9.76 -7.28
CA PRO A 33 -36.04 -10.61 -7.07
C PRO A 33 -35.15 -10.49 -8.32
N GLY A 34 -33.91 -10.01 -8.16
CA GLY A 34 -32.89 -10.18 -9.19
C GLY A 34 -32.27 -8.92 -9.80
N VAL A 35 -32.50 -7.71 -9.27
CA VAL A 35 -31.62 -6.58 -9.60
C VAL A 35 -30.58 -6.46 -8.48
N ALA A 36 -29.44 -7.12 -8.66
CA ALA A 36 -28.25 -6.75 -7.92
C ALA A 36 -27.91 -5.31 -8.34
N VAL A 37 -28.27 -4.34 -7.50
CA VAL A 37 -27.68 -3.00 -7.60
C VAL A 37 -26.18 -3.25 -7.45
N ALA A 38 -25.43 -3.09 -8.54
CA ALA A 38 -23.97 -3.14 -8.46
C ALA A 38 -23.59 -2.16 -7.36
N ALA A 39 -22.95 -2.68 -6.29
CA ALA A 39 -22.37 -1.80 -5.30
C ALA A 39 -21.51 -0.79 -6.07
N PRO A 40 -21.61 0.53 -5.77
CA PRO A 40 -20.72 1.49 -6.39
C PRO A 40 -19.31 0.95 -6.26
N ALA A 41 -18.56 0.88 -7.37
CA ALA A 41 -17.18 0.41 -7.35
C ALA A 41 -16.49 1.14 -6.19
N ALA A 42 -16.12 0.39 -5.15
CA ALA A 42 -15.62 1.00 -3.94
C ALA A 42 -14.38 1.79 -4.33
N GLN A 43 -14.45 3.12 -4.20
CA GLN A 43 -13.33 3.97 -4.51
C GLN A 43 -12.15 3.49 -3.68
N LEU A 44 -11.07 3.09 -4.35
CA LEU A 44 -9.90 2.54 -3.67
C LEU A 44 -9.41 3.54 -2.62
N ASN A 45 -9.29 3.08 -1.39
CA ASN A 45 -8.73 3.91 -0.33
C ASN A 45 -7.20 4.01 -0.50
N ALA A 46 -6.59 4.93 0.25
CA ALA A 46 -5.15 5.16 0.16
C ALA A 46 -4.31 3.91 0.47
N ALA A 47 -4.76 3.04 1.38
CA ALA A 47 -4.04 1.81 1.73
C ALA A 47 -4.13 0.75 0.62
N ASP A 48 -5.30 0.62 -0.02
CA ASP A 48 -5.49 -0.28 -1.17
C ASP A 48 -4.59 0.15 -2.35
N MET A 49 -4.54 1.45 -2.64
CA MET A 49 -3.63 2.00 -3.66
C MET A 49 -2.16 1.85 -3.28
N ALA A 50 -1.82 2.03 -2.00
CA ALA A 50 -0.44 1.84 -1.53
C ALA A 50 0.03 0.40 -1.72
N LEU A 51 -0.84 -0.60 -1.50
CA LEU A 51 -0.50 -2.00 -1.78
C LEU A 51 -0.26 -2.23 -3.27
N LEU A 52 -1.19 -1.79 -4.13
CA LEU A 52 -1.08 -1.96 -5.59
C LEU A 52 0.21 -1.33 -6.13
N VAL A 53 0.50 -0.08 -5.75
CA VAL A 53 1.71 0.63 -6.16
C VAL A 53 2.96 -0.03 -5.57
N GLY A 54 2.93 -0.43 -4.30
CA GLY A 54 4.06 -1.07 -3.63
C GLY A 54 4.45 -2.41 -4.26
N VAL A 55 3.47 -3.28 -4.55
CA VAL A 55 3.70 -4.57 -5.20
C VAL A 55 4.21 -4.38 -6.63
N ARG A 56 3.64 -3.45 -7.39
CA ARG A 56 4.13 -3.13 -8.74
C ARG A 56 5.58 -2.63 -8.71
N LEU A 57 5.88 -1.68 -7.83
CA LEU A 57 7.21 -1.13 -7.70
C LEU A 57 8.22 -2.21 -7.29
N ALA A 58 7.83 -3.15 -6.42
CA ALA A 58 8.67 -4.29 -6.03
C ALA A 58 9.02 -5.16 -7.26
N GLY A 59 8.02 -5.58 -8.05
CA GLY A 59 8.25 -6.36 -9.26
C GLY A 59 9.20 -5.71 -10.25
N LEU A 60 9.08 -4.39 -10.46
CA LEU A 60 9.89 -3.63 -11.42
C LEU A 60 11.40 -3.64 -11.14
N TRP A 61 11.85 -3.93 -9.91
CA TRP A 61 13.28 -4.01 -9.60
C TRP A 61 13.72 -5.36 -9.03
N GLU A 62 12.85 -6.10 -8.32
CA GLU A 62 13.22 -7.40 -7.73
C GLU A 62 13.29 -8.50 -8.80
N MET A 63 12.52 -8.39 -9.89
CA MET A 63 12.70 -9.28 -11.06
C MET A 63 14.11 -9.17 -11.67
N PRO A 64 14.57 -7.99 -12.15
CA PRO A 64 15.92 -7.87 -12.72
C PRO A 64 17.02 -8.12 -11.69
N ALA A 65 16.83 -7.78 -10.41
CA ALA A 65 17.77 -8.14 -9.36
C ALA A 65 17.91 -9.67 -9.20
N GLY A 66 16.79 -10.40 -9.19
CA GLY A 66 16.77 -11.86 -9.13
C GLY A 66 17.45 -12.51 -10.34
N VAL A 67 17.20 -12.00 -11.54
CA VAL A 67 17.90 -12.44 -12.76
C VAL A 67 19.41 -12.23 -12.63
N MET A 68 19.84 -11.05 -12.17
CA MET A 68 21.26 -10.77 -11.96
C MET A 68 21.89 -11.71 -10.93
N ALA A 69 21.15 -12.05 -9.86
CA ALA A 69 21.62 -12.99 -8.85
C ALA A 69 21.73 -14.42 -9.37
N ALA A 70 20.77 -14.87 -10.17
CA ALA A 70 20.82 -16.16 -10.85
C ALA A 70 22.05 -16.31 -11.74
N GLU A 71 22.39 -15.25 -12.50
CA GLU A 71 23.51 -15.25 -13.44
C GLU A 71 24.88 -15.06 -12.77
N ARG A 72 24.96 -14.14 -11.81
CA ARG A 72 26.25 -13.58 -11.33
C ARG A 72 26.52 -13.80 -9.85
N GLY A 73 25.59 -14.35 -9.08
CA GLY A 73 25.80 -14.66 -7.67
C GLY A 73 27.06 -15.52 -7.46
N GLN A 74 27.78 -15.32 -6.36
CA GLN A 74 28.95 -16.18 -6.04
C GLN A 74 28.50 -17.49 -5.40
N SER A 75 27.57 -17.40 -4.47
CA SER A 75 27.00 -18.55 -3.77
C SER A 75 26.03 -19.30 -4.67
N PRO A 76 26.14 -20.66 -4.76
CA PRO A 76 25.12 -21.47 -5.41
C PRO A 76 23.72 -21.21 -4.85
N ARG A 77 23.61 -20.98 -3.53
CA ARG A 77 22.33 -20.67 -2.89
C ARG A 77 21.78 -19.33 -3.35
N VAL A 78 22.62 -18.30 -3.50
CA VAL A 78 22.19 -16.99 -4.00
C VAL A 78 21.69 -17.07 -5.44
N ARG A 79 22.35 -17.86 -6.29
CA ARG A 79 21.88 -18.09 -7.66
C ARG A 79 20.52 -18.77 -7.71
N GLU A 80 20.35 -19.84 -6.93
CA GLU A 80 19.11 -20.59 -6.83
C GLU A 80 17.95 -19.69 -6.40
N ILE A 81 18.11 -18.96 -5.28
CA ILE A 81 17.04 -18.09 -4.80
C ILE A 81 16.82 -16.88 -5.71
N GLY A 82 17.86 -16.40 -6.40
CA GLY A 82 17.73 -15.31 -7.37
C GLY A 82 16.81 -15.69 -8.51
N ALA A 83 16.99 -16.90 -9.05
CA ALA A 83 16.13 -17.45 -10.09
C ALA A 83 14.68 -17.61 -9.61
N GLU A 84 14.50 -18.15 -8.40
CA GLU A 84 13.16 -18.37 -7.85
C GLU A 84 12.45 -17.05 -7.51
N ILE A 85 13.14 -16.09 -6.90
CA ILE A 85 12.60 -14.75 -6.63
C ILE A 85 12.20 -14.05 -7.93
N ALA A 86 13.02 -14.12 -8.98
CA ALA A 86 12.67 -13.53 -10.27
C ALA A 86 11.36 -14.14 -10.83
N ARG A 87 11.26 -15.47 -10.83
CA ARG A 87 10.07 -16.21 -11.28
C ARG A 87 8.83 -15.87 -10.45
N GLN A 88 8.96 -15.80 -9.13
CA GLN A 88 7.85 -15.48 -8.24
C GLN A 88 7.41 -14.01 -8.37
N HIS A 89 8.33 -13.07 -8.59
CA HIS A 89 7.97 -11.68 -8.87
C HIS A 89 7.31 -11.49 -10.22
N GLU A 90 7.70 -12.23 -11.26
CA GLU A 90 6.97 -12.21 -12.54
C GLU A 90 5.50 -12.61 -12.33
N GLN A 91 5.27 -13.69 -11.58
CA GLN A 91 3.91 -14.13 -11.25
C GLN A 91 3.14 -13.11 -10.41
N LEU A 92 3.77 -12.54 -9.37
CA LEU A 92 3.13 -11.55 -8.52
C LEU A 92 2.83 -10.24 -9.27
N ASP A 93 3.71 -9.81 -10.16
CA ASP A 93 3.52 -8.62 -11.00
C ASP A 93 2.30 -8.77 -11.93
N LEU A 94 2.16 -9.94 -12.57
CA LEU A 94 0.97 -10.27 -13.36
C LEU A 94 -0.32 -10.18 -12.55
N LEU A 95 -0.34 -10.78 -11.34
CA LEU A 95 -1.50 -10.70 -10.44
C LEU A 95 -1.82 -9.26 -10.02
N CYS A 96 -0.80 -8.44 -9.80
CA CYS A 96 -0.95 -7.03 -9.45
C CYS A 96 -1.54 -6.21 -10.61
N VAL A 97 -1.05 -6.43 -11.83
CA VAL A 97 -1.54 -5.76 -13.05
C VAL A 97 -2.98 -6.17 -13.34
N GLU A 98 -3.32 -7.46 -13.22
CA GLU A 98 -4.70 -7.93 -13.35
C GLU A 98 -5.64 -7.29 -12.33
N ALA A 99 -5.22 -7.22 -11.07
CA ALA A 99 -5.98 -6.56 -10.02
C ALA A 99 -6.19 -5.07 -10.32
N ALA A 100 -5.14 -4.36 -10.72
CA ALA A 100 -5.23 -2.94 -11.07
C ALA A 100 -6.17 -2.69 -12.26
N ASN A 101 -6.08 -3.51 -13.31
CA ASN A 101 -6.96 -3.41 -14.48
C ASN A 101 -8.43 -3.60 -14.10
N LYS A 102 -8.74 -4.59 -13.26
CA LYS A 102 -10.10 -4.83 -12.77
C LYS A 102 -10.65 -3.66 -11.95
N LEU A 103 -9.77 -2.96 -11.23
CA LEU A 103 -10.13 -1.84 -10.37
C LEU A 103 -10.05 -0.47 -11.09
N GLY A 104 -9.61 -0.43 -12.35
CA GLY A 104 -9.34 0.81 -13.08
C GLY A 104 -8.21 1.66 -12.46
N ALA A 105 -7.29 1.02 -11.73
CA ALA A 105 -6.17 1.69 -11.07
C ALA A 105 -4.99 1.87 -12.03
N ILE A 106 -4.33 3.03 -11.95
CA ILE A 106 -3.12 3.32 -12.73
C ILE A 106 -1.90 2.93 -11.90
N LEU A 107 -1.02 2.13 -12.51
CA LEU A 107 0.21 1.65 -11.91
C LEU A 107 1.44 2.34 -12.50
N PRO A 108 2.54 2.49 -11.73
CA PRO A 108 3.83 2.87 -12.28
C PRO A 108 4.31 1.87 -13.34
N SER A 109 4.92 2.39 -14.40
CA SER A 109 5.48 1.58 -15.48
C SER A 109 7.00 1.38 -15.38
N ASP A 110 7.66 2.05 -14.44
CA ASP A 110 9.11 2.07 -14.31
C ASP A 110 9.52 2.16 -12.84
N ALA A 111 10.68 1.60 -12.52
CA ALA A 111 11.25 1.64 -11.19
C ALA A 111 11.58 3.08 -10.77
N THR A 112 11.49 3.36 -9.47
CA THR A 112 11.90 4.65 -8.91
C THR A 112 13.40 4.90 -9.12
N ALA A 113 13.83 6.16 -9.05
CA ALA A 113 15.25 6.50 -9.13
C ALA A 113 16.10 5.77 -8.08
N GLU A 114 15.56 5.60 -6.86
CA GLU A 114 16.24 4.87 -5.80
C GLU A 114 16.38 3.37 -6.12
N GLN A 115 15.31 2.73 -6.60
CA GLN A 115 15.34 1.32 -7.03
C GLN A 115 16.31 1.08 -8.19
N LYS A 116 16.38 2.00 -9.15
CA LYS A 116 17.39 1.97 -10.22
C LYS A 116 18.80 2.12 -9.66
N GLY A 117 18.98 2.92 -8.62
CA GLY A 117 20.23 3.02 -7.88
C GLY A 117 20.63 1.69 -7.22
N TRP A 118 19.68 0.97 -6.62
CA TRP A 118 19.96 -0.37 -6.05
C TRP A 118 20.37 -1.37 -7.13
N LEU A 119 19.73 -1.35 -8.30
CA LEU A 119 20.13 -2.17 -9.45
C LEU A 119 21.54 -1.81 -9.95
N GLY A 120 21.87 -0.51 -9.99
CA GLY A 120 23.22 -0.04 -10.32
C GLY A 120 24.27 -0.54 -9.34
N GLU A 121 23.99 -0.44 -8.04
CA GLU A 121 24.87 -0.96 -6.97
C GLU A 121 25.15 -2.46 -7.14
N MET A 122 24.11 -3.24 -7.46
CA MET A 122 24.27 -4.68 -7.76
C MET A 122 25.07 -4.91 -9.05
N GLN A 123 24.82 -4.12 -10.09
CA GLN A 123 25.51 -4.26 -11.37
C GLN A 123 27.03 -4.07 -11.25
N GLU A 124 27.44 -3.11 -10.41
CA GLU A 124 28.82 -2.75 -10.12
C GLU A 124 29.51 -3.73 -9.14
N ALA A 125 28.74 -4.41 -8.30
CA ALA A 125 29.26 -5.38 -7.35
C ALA A 125 29.60 -6.73 -8.01
N THR A 126 30.53 -7.46 -7.41
CA THR A 126 30.91 -8.81 -7.84
C THR A 126 31.16 -9.72 -6.63
N GLY A 127 31.15 -11.03 -6.86
CA GLY A 127 31.50 -12.01 -5.84
C GLY A 127 30.62 -11.94 -4.59
N ALA A 128 31.23 -12.15 -3.42
CA ALA A 128 30.54 -12.11 -2.13
C ALA A 128 29.95 -10.72 -1.81
N GLN A 129 30.49 -9.65 -2.38
CA GLN A 129 29.92 -8.31 -2.22
C GLN A 129 28.57 -8.20 -2.93
N PHE A 130 28.46 -8.75 -4.15
CA PHE A 130 27.19 -8.84 -4.86
C PHE A 130 26.15 -9.59 -4.04
N ASP A 131 26.50 -10.80 -3.56
CA ASP A 131 25.60 -11.65 -2.78
C ASP A 131 25.08 -10.92 -1.53
N GLN A 132 25.97 -10.22 -0.81
CA GLN A 132 25.61 -9.46 0.37
C GLN A 132 24.66 -8.30 0.03
N ILE A 133 24.92 -7.54 -1.04
CA ILE A 133 24.05 -6.42 -1.44
C ILE A 133 22.67 -6.95 -1.83
N PHE A 134 22.62 -7.97 -2.68
CA PHE A 134 21.37 -8.62 -3.11
C PHE A 134 20.53 -9.04 -1.90
N VAL A 135 21.09 -9.85 -0.99
CA VAL A 135 20.35 -10.34 0.17
C VAL A 135 19.90 -9.21 1.10
N THR A 136 20.77 -8.22 1.33
CA THR A 136 20.45 -7.09 2.23
C THR A 136 19.31 -6.24 1.67
N ARG A 137 19.39 -5.86 0.39
CA ARG A 137 18.39 -4.99 -0.26
C ARG A 137 17.02 -5.65 -0.26
N LEU A 138 16.93 -6.89 -0.77
CA LEU A 138 15.65 -7.59 -0.86
C LEU A 138 15.09 -7.91 0.53
N ARG A 139 15.93 -8.28 1.51
CA ARG A 139 15.40 -8.61 2.84
C ARG A 139 14.83 -7.39 3.58
N ILE A 140 15.45 -6.23 3.42
CA ILE A 140 14.92 -4.96 3.94
C ILE A 140 13.63 -4.57 3.21
N ALA A 141 13.60 -4.66 1.88
CA ALA A 141 12.42 -4.33 1.10
C ALA A 141 11.21 -5.20 1.48
N HIS A 142 11.40 -6.52 1.59
CA HIS A 142 10.37 -7.45 2.06
C HIS A 142 9.90 -7.12 3.49
N GLY A 143 10.82 -6.78 4.40
CA GLY A 143 10.46 -6.35 5.76
C GLY A 143 9.62 -5.07 5.81
N ASN A 144 9.81 -4.16 4.87
CA ASN A 144 9.05 -2.91 4.79
C ASN A 144 7.63 -3.11 4.23
N ILE A 145 7.45 -3.97 3.21
CA ILE A 145 6.13 -4.19 2.59
C ILE A 145 5.26 -5.18 3.38
N PHE A 146 5.86 -6.15 4.09
CA PHE A 146 5.14 -7.16 4.86
C PHE A 146 4.06 -6.59 5.82
N PRO A 147 4.35 -5.58 6.67
CA PRO A 147 3.33 -4.98 7.54
C PRO A 147 2.22 -4.25 6.75
N VAL A 148 2.53 -3.68 5.59
CA VAL A 148 1.54 -3.03 4.71
C VAL A 148 0.56 -4.06 4.17
N ILE A 149 1.07 -5.20 3.69
CA ILE A 149 0.24 -6.31 3.20
C ILE A 149 -0.72 -6.79 4.30
N GLY A 150 -0.21 -7.02 5.52
CA GLY A 150 -1.03 -7.44 6.65
C GLY A 150 -2.11 -6.42 7.02
N ALA A 151 -1.76 -5.12 7.07
CA ALA A 151 -2.71 -4.05 7.37
C ALA A 151 -3.82 -3.94 6.31
N VAL A 152 -3.46 -3.93 5.03
CA VAL A 152 -4.43 -3.87 3.93
C VAL A 152 -5.30 -5.12 3.91
N ARG A 153 -4.70 -6.30 4.10
CA ARG A 153 -5.43 -7.56 4.16
C ARG A 153 -6.51 -7.55 5.24
N ALA A 154 -6.19 -7.01 6.42
CA ALA A 154 -7.11 -6.94 7.55
C ALA A 154 -8.25 -5.92 7.34
N ALA A 155 -7.95 -4.79 6.68
CA ALA A 155 -8.84 -3.62 6.70
C ALA A 155 -9.58 -3.34 5.39
N THR A 156 -9.05 -3.77 4.23
CA THR A 156 -9.63 -3.44 2.93
C THR A 156 -11.10 -3.87 2.87
N ARG A 157 -11.91 -3.20 2.05
CA ARG A 157 -13.31 -3.58 1.79
C ARG A 157 -13.48 -4.19 0.39
N ASP A 158 -12.44 -4.17 -0.42
CA ASP A 158 -12.45 -4.69 -1.78
C ASP A 158 -11.94 -6.14 -1.83
N ALA A 159 -12.69 -7.03 -2.47
CA ALA A 159 -12.34 -8.46 -2.55
C ALA A 159 -11.14 -8.73 -3.47
N THR A 160 -10.94 -7.92 -4.51
CA THR A 160 -9.79 -8.01 -5.43
C THR A 160 -8.52 -7.60 -4.70
N VAL A 161 -8.55 -6.48 -3.97
CA VAL A 161 -7.43 -6.04 -3.14
C VAL A 161 -7.12 -7.06 -2.04
N ARG A 162 -8.16 -7.63 -1.41
CA ARG A 162 -7.96 -8.67 -0.40
C ARG A 162 -7.24 -9.90 -0.97
N LYS A 163 -7.62 -10.35 -2.16
CA LYS A 163 -6.98 -11.46 -2.86
C LYS A 163 -5.52 -11.13 -3.22
N LEU A 164 -5.24 -9.93 -3.72
CA LEU A 164 -3.87 -9.52 -4.00
C LEU A 164 -3.02 -9.51 -2.72
N ALA A 165 -3.57 -9.03 -1.60
CA ALA A 165 -2.88 -9.05 -0.31
C ALA A 165 -2.63 -10.48 0.19
N ASP A 166 -3.59 -11.39 0.00
CA ASP A 166 -3.44 -12.84 0.22
C ASP A 166 -2.23 -13.41 -0.53
N ASP A 167 -2.15 -13.14 -1.83
CA ASP A 167 -1.13 -13.72 -2.69
C ASP A 167 0.24 -13.08 -2.43
N ALA A 168 0.31 -11.74 -2.33
CA ALA A 168 1.52 -11.02 -1.97
C ALA A 168 2.11 -11.51 -0.64
N ASN A 169 1.28 -11.79 0.37
CA ASN A 169 1.78 -12.28 1.65
C ASN A 169 2.49 -13.64 1.55
N LYS A 170 2.01 -14.53 0.67
CA LYS A 170 2.63 -15.85 0.44
C LYS A 170 4.02 -15.68 -0.16
N PHE A 171 4.12 -14.91 -1.26
CA PHE A 171 5.39 -14.65 -1.93
C PHE A 171 6.39 -13.95 -1.01
N VAL A 172 5.99 -12.88 -0.33
CA VAL A 172 6.90 -12.13 0.56
C VAL A 172 7.42 -12.99 1.72
N THR A 173 6.58 -13.84 2.31
CA THR A 173 7.02 -14.75 3.39
C THR A 173 8.00 -15.79 2.87
N ASP A 174 7.75 -16.34 1.68
CA ASP A 174 8.65 -17.30 1.03
C ASP A 174 9.99 -16.66 0.66
N HIS A 175 9.96 -15.48 0.06
CA HIS A 175 11.15 -14.71 -0.28
C HIS A 175 12.00 -14.38 0.95
N MET A 176 11.38 -13.96 2.06
CA MET A 176 12.10 -13.73 3.32
C MET A 176 12.80 -15.00 3.78
N SER A 177 12.10 -16.14 3.76
CA SER A 177 12.66 -17.44 4.15
C SER A 177 13.82 -17.87 3.23
N MET A 178 13.69 -17.68 1.92
CA MET A 178 14.75 -17.94 0.95
C MET A 178 15.98 -17.06 1.18
N LEU A 179 15.79 -15.75 1.40
CA LEU A 179 16.89 -14.82 1.68
C LEU A 179 17.58 -15.15 3.01
N GLU A 180 16.83 -15.50 4.04
CA GLU A 180 17.35 -15.91 5.35
C GLU A 180 18.17 -17.20 5.27
N SER A 181 17.76 -18.14 4.41
CA SER A 181 18.49 -19.40 4.18
C SER A 181 19.89 -19.24 3.59
N THR A 182 20.23 -18.04 3.07
CA THR A 182 21.59 -17.75 2.58
C THR A 182 22.61 -17.59 3.72
N GLY A 183 22.16 -17.32 4.94
CA GLY A 183 23.02 -16.94 6.06
C GLY A 183 23.62 -15.53 5.95
N LEU A 184 23.24 -14.74 4.94
CA LEU A 184 23.81 -13.41 4.68
C LEU A 184 22.96 -12.26 5.26
N VAL A 185 21.82 -12.56 5.90
CA VAL A 185 20.97 -11.54 6.52
C VAL A 185 21.64 -10.92 7.73
N ARG A 186 21.77 -9.59 7.72
CA ARG A 186 22.36 -8.81 8.82
C ARG A 186 21.29 -8.35 9.80
N TRP A 187 20.94 -9.23 10.73
CA TRP A 187 19.86 -9.01 11.71
C TRP A 187 20.00 -7.73 12.52
N ASN A 188 21.23 -7.36 12.91
CA ASN A 188 21.52 -6.14 13.65
C ASN A 188 21.40 -4.84 12.82
N GLN A 189 21.25 -4.96 11.50
CA GLN A 189 21.06 -3.84 10.57
C GLN A 189 19.63 -3.77 10.04
N MET A 190 18.74 -4.65 10.51
CA MET A 190 17.32 -4.60 10.13
C MET A 190 16.64 -3.36 10.72
N PRO A 191 15.73 -2.72 9.98
CA PRO A 191 14.89 -1.67 10.51
C PRO A 191 14.12 -2.15 11.77
N PRO A 192 13.81 -1.24 12.71
CA PRO A 192 12.96 -1.58 13.84
C PRO A 192 11.58 -2.03 13.35
N ALA A 193 10.89 -2.84 14.16
CA ALA A 193 9.55 -3.31 13.82
C ALA A 193 8.60 -2.13 13.56
N ALA A 194 7.95 -2.14 12.39
CA ALA A 194 6.99 -1.12 11.99
C ALA A 194 5.64 -1.32 12.70
N ILE A 195 5.62 -1.07 14.00
CA ILE A 195 4.43 -1.19 14.85
C ILE A 195 3.74 0.19 14.93
N PRO A 196 2.41 0.27 14.78
CA PRO A 196 1.69 1.51 15.04
C PRO A 196 1.98 2.06 16.44
N PRO A 197 2.03 3.39 16.63
CA PRO A 197 2.24 4.00 17.93
C PRO A 197 1.13 3.59 18.91
N ALA A 198 1.44 3.67 20.20
CA ALA A 198 0.49 3.33 21.24
C ALA A 198 -0.79 4.17 21.12
N GLN A 199 -1.91 3.48 20.97
CA GLN A 199 -3.27 4.01 21.11
C GLN A 199 -3.89 3.41 22.37
N SER A 200 -4.94 4.04 22.90
CA SER A 200 -5.58 3.66 24.17
C SER A 200 -5.95 2.17 24.28
N ASN A 201 -6.24 1.50 23.17
CA ASN A 201 -6.55 0.07 23.09
C ASN A 201 -5.56 -0.73 22.23
N SER A 202 -4.34 -0.24 22.05
CA SER A 202 -3.32 -0.91 21.24
C SER A 202 -2.57 -1.98 22.04
N LEU A 203 -2.03 -2.97 21.33
CA LEU A 203 -1.12 -3.98 21.90
C LEU A 203 0.11 -3.33 22.54
N VAL A 204 0.58 -2.20 22.00
CA VAL A 204 1.73 -1.45 22.54
C VAL A 204 1.37 -0.82 23.89
N ALA A 205 0.19 -0.20 24.01
CA ALA A 205 -0.27 0.35 25.29
C ALA A 205 -0.45 -0.75 26.35
N ALA A 206 -0.99 -1.91 25.96
CA ALA A 206 -1.09 -3.06 26.85
C ALA A 206 0.29 -3.60 27.29
N ALA A 207 1.27 -3.67 26.38
CA ALA A 207 2.63 -4.11 26.69
C ALA A 207 3.39 -3.12 27.60
N GLN A 208 3.19 -1.81 27.40
CA GLN A 208 3.76 -0.77 28.25
C GLN A 208 3.18 -0.76 29.67
N ALA A 209 1.90 -1.11 29.82
CA ALA A 209 1.27 -1.22 31.14
C ALA A 209 1.83 -2.37 31.99
N GLY A 210 2.45 -3.38 31.36
CA GLY A 210 3.01 -4.56 32.03
C GLY A 210 4.52 -4.55 32.28
N THR A 211 5.25 -3.48 31.89
CA THR A 211 6.72 -3.42 31.98
C THR A 211 7.20 -2.12 32.67
N PRO A 212 8.28 -2.14 33.50
CA PRO A 212 8.89 -0.91 33.99
C PRO A 212 9.51 -0.16 32.81
N VAL A 213 8.94 0.98 32.43
CA VAL A 213 9.29 1.69 31.19
C VAL A 213 10.54 2.55 31.38
N THR A 214 11.64 2.22 30.69
CA THR A 214 12.61 3.24 30.23
C THR A 214 12.08 3.83 28.92
N PRO A 215 11.98 5.16 28.77
CA PRO A 215 11.29 5.76 27.63
C PRO A 215 12.08 5.52 26.34
N ALA A 216 11.54 4.71 25.43
CA ALA A 216 11.97 4.64 24.05
C ALA A 216 11.17 5.66 23.23
N VAL A 217 11.87 6.45 22.40
CA VAL A 217 11.27 7.46 21.52
C VAL A 217 10.40 6.77 20.48
N SER A 218 9.08 6.87 20.62
CA SER A 218 8.12 6.39 19.62
C SER A 218 7.98 7.41 18.49
N VAL A 219 8.36 7.04 17.28
CA VAL A 219 8.13 7.86 16.07
C VAL A 219 6.73 7.54 15.52
N GLY A 220 5.87 8.55 15.38
CA GLY A 220 4.45 8.36 15.01
C GLY A 220 4.20 7.84 13.59
N THR A 221 3.09 7.13 13.36
CA THR A 221 2.72 6.48 12.09
C THR A 221 2.51 7.40 10.90
N THR A 222 2.27 8.69 11.10
CA THR A 222 2.28 9.68 10.00
C THR A 222 3.66 9.82 9.38
N ILE A 223 4.73 9.58 10.15
CA ILE A 223 6.09 9.54 9.65
C ILE A 223 6.34 8.23 8.89
N VAL A 224 5.71 7.11 9.26
CA VAL A 224 5.87 5.83 8.54
C VAL A 224 5.34 5.89 7.10
N TRP A 225 4.23 6.57 6.84
CA TRP A 225 3.71 6.73 5.47
C TRP A 225 4.47 7.79 4.66
N VAL A 226 4.95 8.86 5.30
CA VAL A 226 5.86 9.84 4.67
C VAL A 226 7.25 9.25 4.44
N VAL A 227 7.70 8.29 5.26
CA VAL A 227 8.94 7.51 5.09
C VAL A 227 8.72 6.35 4.12
N PHE A 228 7.52 5.80 3.93
CA PHE A 228 7.31 4.80 2.88
C PHE A 228 7.36 5.43 1.47
N LEU A 229 6.81 6.64 1.32
CA LEU A 229 6.96 7.44 0.09
C LEU A 229 8.32 8.17 0.02
N GLY A 230 8.89 8.54 1.17
CA GLY A 230 10.14 9.28 1.29
C GLY A 230 11.39 8.42 1.32
N ALA A 231 11.36 7.17 1.78
CA ALA A 231 12.45 6.19 1.70
C ALA A 231 12.49 5.47 0.36
N LEU A 232 11.63 5.87 -0.59
CA LEU A 232 11.85 5.73 -2.02
C LEU A 232 12.58 6.97 -2.63
N GLY A 233 12.90 7.98 -1.81
CA GLY A 233 13.63 9.19 -2.23
C GLY A 233 14.81 9.63 -1.35
N VAL A 234 14.92 9.22 -0.08
CA VAL A 234 15.88 9.75 0.91
C VAL A 234 17.07 8.80 1.14
N GLY A 235 16.97 7.50 0.80
CA GLY A 235 18.12 6.58 0.88
C GLY A 235 19.27 6.96 -0.08
N GLY A 236 18.96 7.73 -1.13
CA GLY A 236 19.97 8.31 -2.02
C GLY A 236 20.78 9.46 -1.39
N TRP A 237 20.23 10.22 -0.45
CA TRP A 237 20.89 11.44 0.06
C TRP A 237 22.00 11.15 1.08
N THR A 238 21.79 10.16 1.96
CA THR A 238 22.78 9.77 2.96
C THR A 238 23.97 9.05 2.33
N THR A 239 23.73 8.24 1.29
CA THR A 239 24.77 7.53 0.53
C THR A 239 25.62 8.49 -0.31
N TRP A 240 24.99 9.48 -0.98
CA TRP A 240 25.68 10.52 -1.75
C TRP A 240 26.61 11.42 -0.91
N ARG A 241 26.22 11.74 0.33
CA ARG A 241 27.01 12.61 1.21
C ARG A 241 28.29 11.94 1.74
N ILE A 242 28.30 10.61 1.83
CA ILE A 242 29.46 9.83 2.29
C ILE A 242 30.46 9.63 1.14
N MET A 243 29.98 9.44 -0.09
CA MET A 243 30.85 9.29 -1.28
C MET A 243 31.52 10.60 -1.74
N ARG A 244 31.08 11.78 -1.27
CA ARG A 244 31.69 13.09 -1.58
C ARG A 244 32.77 13.54 -0.59
N ARG A 245 33.05 12.76 0.47
CA ARG A 245 34.01 13.11 1.54
C ARG A 245 35.25 12.22 1.58
N ASN A 246 35.37 11.27 0.66
CA ASN A 246 36.59 10.52 0.36
C ASN A 246 36.95 10.72 -1.13
#